data_AF-A0A835QFU2-F1
#
_entry.id   AF-A0A835QFU2-F1
#
_cell.length_a   1.000
_cell.length_b   1.000
_cell.length_c   1.000
_cell.angle_alpha   90.00
_cell.angle_beta   90.00
_cell.angle_gamma   90.00
#
_symmetry.space_group_name_H-M   'P 1'
#
loop_
_entity.id
_entity.type
_entity.pdbx_description
1 polymer ?
#
loop_
_entity_poly.entity_id
_entity_poly.type
_entity_poly.pdbx_seq_one_letter_code
_entity_poly.pdbx_strand_id
1 'polypeptide(L)'
;MEKIDQSKLMDTEWKTLVVPEKAEPVTTMLFGPEFMAKALYQLCSPEDLALGKSLVRVASLFLEDLSKMPAFTEERYGSVPKVYIVCGRDEAISVEYQRWMIQRTPVKEVMEIEGADHMAMLSSPVELFRCLARIVHKYGRTMPCTI
;
A
#
# COMPACT_ATOMS: atom_id res chain seq x y z
N MET A 1 -9.12 -14.95 5.17
CA MET A 1 -7.95 -14.06 5.00
C MET A 1 -6.72 -14.93 5.12
N GLU A 2 -5.84 -14.93 4.12
CA GLU A 2 -4.59 -15.71 4.19
C GLU A 2 -3.73 -15.13 5.33
N LYS A 3 -3.18 -15.98 6.19
CA LYS A 3 -2.34 -15.50 7.30
C LYS A 3 -1.09 -14.85 6.71
N ILE A 4 -0.71 -13.69 7.22
CA ILE A 4 0.54 -13.05 6.83
C ILE A 4 1.67 -13.96 7.28
N ASP A 5 2.46 -14.40 6.31
CA ASP A 5 3.69 -15.11 6.59
C ASP A 5 4.72 -14.10 7.09
N GLN A 6 4.76 -13.92 8.41
CA GLN A 6 5.67 -12.98 9.08
C GLN A 6 7.14 -13.25 8.75
N SER A 7 7.50 -14.48 8.38
CA SER A 7 8.88 -14.83 7.99
C SER A 7 9.33 -14.14 6.70
N LYS A 8 8.39 -13.76 5.83
CA LYS A 8 8.67 -12.99 4.61
C LYS A 8 8.94 -11.51 4.87
N LEU A 9 8.69 -11.04 6.09
CA LEU A 9 8.86 -9.64 6.48
C LEU A 9 10.16 -9.40 7.27
N MET A 10 11.13 -10.33 7.13
CA MET A 10 12.51 -10.24 7.62
C MET A 10 12.60 -9.88 9.11
N ASP A 11 13.26 -8.75 9.43
CA ASP A 11 13.49 -8.24 10.78
C ASP A 11 12.35 -7.37 11.32
N THR A 12 11.17 -7.41 10.68
CA THR A 12 9.97 -6.74 11.20
C THR A 12 9.62 -7.28 12.58
N GLU A 13 9.53 -6.38 13.56
CA GLU A 13 9.12 -6.74 14.91
C GLU A 13 7.60 -6.87 14.99
N TRP A 14 7.12 -7.94 15.63
CA TRP A 14 5.70 -8.17 15.88
C TRP A 14 5.44 -8.17 17.38
N LYS A 15 4.42 -7.43 17.83
CA LYS A 15 4.03 -7.35 19.25
C LYS A 15 2.53 -7.40 19.39
N THR A 16 2.05 -8.14 20.37
CA THR A 16 0.64 -8.16 20.74
C THR A 16 0.39 -7.11 21.83
N LEU A 17 -0.49 -6.16 21.56
CA LEU A 17 -0.87 -5.10 22.50
C LEU A 17 -2.26 -5.40 23.08
N VAL A 18 -2.34 -5.51 24.40
CA VAL A 18 -3.62 -5.57 25.11
C VAL A 18 -4.07 -4.13 25.35
N VAL A 19 -5.19 -3.75 24.74
CA VAL A 19 -5.80 -2.42 24.90
C VAL A 19 -6.98 -2.56 25.86
N PRO A 20 -7.04 -1.82 26.99
CA PRO A 20 -8.06 -1.99 28.02
C PRO A 20 -9.52 -1.92 27.53
N GLU A 21 -9.77 -1.23 26.42
CA GLU A 21 -11.10 -1.03 25.84
C GLU A 21 -11.41 -2.00 24.68
N LYS A 22 -10.45 -2.84 24.26
CA LYS A 22 -10.68 -3.85 23.23
C LYS A 22 -10.82 -5.24 23.84
N ALA A 23 -11.84 -5.96 23.37
CA ALA A 23 -12.07 -7.34 23.75
C ALA A 23 -10.96 -8.29 23.28
N GLU A 24 -10.30 -7.97 22.16
CA GLU A 24 -9.19 -8.76 21.62
C GLU A 24 -7.89 -7.97 21.57
N PRO A 25 -6.74 -8.63 21.82
CA PRO A 25 -5.44 -8.01 21.64
C PRO A 25 -5.22 -7.58 20.18
N VAL A 26 -4.46 -6.51 19.99
CA VAL A 26 -4.11 -5.99 18.67
C VAL A 26 -2.71 -6.43 18.31
N THR A 27 -2.53 -7.07 17.14
CA THR A 27 -1.21 -7.33 16.59
C THR A 27 -0.63 -6.06 15.99
N THR A 28 0.50 -5.61 16.53
CA THR A 28 1.26 -4.45 16.07
C THR A 28 2.55 -4.90 15.40
N MET A 29 3.08 -4.06 14.53
CA MET A 29 4.30 -4.30 13.79
C MET A 29 5.16 -3.05 13.68
N LEU A 30 6.48 -3.21 13.65
CA LEU A 30 7.45 -2.19 13.31
C LEU A 30 8.38 -2.74 12.24
N PHE A 31 8.39 -2.13 11.06
CA PHE A 31 9.31 -2.55 10.00
C PHE A 31 10.76 -2.37 10.45
N GLY A 32 11.53 -3.45 10.34
CA GLY A 32 12.94 -3.44 10.68
C GLY A 32 13.80 -2.84 9.58
N PRO A 33 15.03 -2.38 9.91
CA PRO A 33 15.93 -1.73 8.97
C PRO A 33 16.34 -2.61 7.77
N GLU A 34 16.39 -3.94 7.91
CA GLU A 34 16.71 -4.86 6.81
C GLU A 34 15.53 -4.98 5.84
N PHE A 35 14.31 -5.19 6.36
CA PHE A 35 13.09 -5.21 5.56
C PHE A 35 12.92 -3.91 4.78
N MET A 36 13.10 -2.76 5.44
CA MET A 36 13.01 -1.46 4.78
C MET A 36 14.02 -1.34 3.63
N ALA A 37 15.29 -1.72 3.86
CA ALA A 37 16.33 -1.58 2.84
C ALA A 37 16.15 -2.52 1.64
N LYS A 38 15.68 -3.75 1.86
CA LYS A 38 15.63 -4.80 0.84
C LYS A 38 14.28 -4.91 0.13
N ALA A 39 13.19 -4.53 0.78
CA ALA A 39 11.84 -4.75 0.27
C ALA A 39 11.06 -3.46 -0.05
N LEU A 40 11.38 -2.35 0.65
CA LEU A 40 10.66 -1.08 0.49
C LEU A 40 11.46 -0.03 -0.31
N TYR A 41 12.75 0.15 0.01
CA TYR A 41 13.60 1.24 -0.50
C TYR A 41 14.76 0.76 -1.40
N GLN A 42 14.69 -0.46 -1.93
CA GLN A 42 15.80 -1.10 -2.65
C GLN A 42 16.23 -0.37 -3.93
N LEU A 43 15.40 0.53 -4.47
CA LEU A 43 15.74 1.40 -5.61
C LEU A 43 15.73 2.90 -5.24
N CYS A 44 15.55 3.23 -3.96
CA CYS A 44 15.63 4.61 -3.45
C CYS A 44 17.06 5.04 -3.14
N SER A 45 17.26 6.35 -2.90
CA SER A 45 18.55 6.86 -2.46
C SER A 45 18.88 6.43 -1.01
N PRO A 46 20.17 6.38 -0.63
CA PRO A 46 20.56 6.16 0.76
C PRO A 46 19.99 7.22 1.72
N GLU A 47 19.84 8.45 1.26
CA GLU A 47 19.25 9.57 2.01
C GLU A 47 17.77 9.31 2.33
N ASP A 48 17.01 8.83 1.34
CA ASP A 48 15.60 8.47 1.52
C ASP A 48 15.44 7.30 2.50
N LEU A 49 16.30 6.27 2.39
CA LEU A 49 16.32 5.16 3.34
C LEU A 49 16.67 5.62 4.75
N ALA A 50 17.66 6.51 4.90
CA ALA A 50 18.04 7.06 6.19
C ALA A 50 16.89 7.87 6.82
N LEU A 51 16.21 8.69 6.01
CA LEU A 51 15.02 9.44 6.43
C LEU A 51 13.90 8.48 6.86
N GLY A 52 13.60 7.48 6.03
CA GLY A 52 12.59 6.45 6.32
C GLY A 52 12.84 5.76 7.66
N LYS A 53 14.09 5.33 7.92
CA LYS A 53 14.49 4.70 9.19
C LYS A 53 14.30 5.62 10.40
N SER A 54 14.49 6.93 10.24
CA SER A 54 14.31 7.90 11.33
C SER A 54 12.83 8.20 11.64
N LEU A 55 11.93 7.96 10.69
CA LEU A 55 10.52 8.34 10.78
C LEU A 55 9.57 7.16 10.96
N VAL A 56 10.00 5.92 10.70
CA VAL A 56 9.16 4.73 10.83
C VAL A 56 8.67 4.55 12.27
N ARG A 57 7.41 4.14 12.41
CA ARG A 57 6.74 3.97 13.71
C ARG A 57 5.95 2.67 13.75
N VAL A 58 5.63 2.24 14.96
CA VAL A 58 4.77 1.07 15.19
C VAL A 58 3.41 1.31 14.55
N ALA A 59 2.93 0.33 13.80
CA ALA A 59 1.63 0.31 13.15
C ALA A 59 0.89 -1.02 13.43
N SER A 60 -0.30 -1.19 12.85
CA SER A 60 -1.04 -2.45 12.86
C SER A 60 -1.76 -2.61 11.53
N LEU A 61 -1.96 -3.86 11.12
CA LEU A 61 -2.81 -4.20 9.98
C LEU A 61 -4.28 -4.40 10.37
N PHE A 62 -4.60 -4.30 11.66
CA PHE A 62 -5.96 -4.38 12.21
C PHE A 62 -6.74 -5.62 11.75
N LEU A 63 -6.05 -6.74 11.55
CA LEU A 63 -6.67 -7.96 10.99
C LEU A 63 -7.77 -8.50 11.91
N GLU A 64 -7.62 -8.36 13.22
CA GLU A 64 -8.58 -8.77 14.24
C GLU A 64 -9.90 -7.99 14.08
N ASP A 65 -9.83 -6.68 13.87
CA ASP A 65 -11.00 -5.83 13.66
C ASP A 65 -11.59 -6.05 12.26
N LEU A 66 -10.75 -6.00 11.21
CA LEU A 66 -11.19 -6.10 9.82
C LEU A 66 -11.86 -7.43 9.51
N SER A 67 -11.48 -8.52 10.20
CA SER A 67 -12.12 -9.83 10.05
C SER A 67 -13.59 -9.88 10.49
N LYS A 68 -14.01 -8.90 11.31
CA LYS A 68 -15.37 -8.79 11.87
C LYS A 68 -16.19 -7.69 11.21
N MET A 69 -15.53 -6.80 10.47
CA MET A 69 -16.21 -5.72 9.76
C MET A 69 -17.00 -6.28 8.58
N PRO A 70 -18.18 -5.70 8.28
CA PRO A 70 -18.92 -6.07 7.08
C PRO A 70 -18.10 -5.73 5.84
N ALA A 71 -18.28 -6.51 4.77
CA ALA A 71 -17.67 -6.22 3.49
C ALA A 71 -18.12 -4.85 2.96
N PHE A 72 -17.27 -4.20 2.18
CA PHE A 72 -17.63 -3.00 1.45
C PHE A 72 -18.77 -3.28 0.44
N THR A 73 -19.66 -2.30 0.23
CA THR A 73 -20.84 -2.48 -0.62
C THR A 73 -20.64 -1.88 -2.02
N GLU A 74 -21.31 -2.45 -3.01
CA GLU A 74 -21.23 -1.98 -4.40
C GLU A 74 -21.82 -0.56 -4.58
N GLU A 75 -22.90 -0.25 -3.86
CA GLU A 75 -23.57 1.05 -3.97
C GLU A 75 -22.67 2.21 -3.50
N ARG A 76 -21.76 1.95 -2.55
CA ARG A 76 -20.86 2.96 -1.97
C ARG A 76 -19.42 2.79 -2.43
N TYR A 77 -18.71 1.78 -1.96
CA TYR A 77 -17.32 1.57 -2.32
C TYR A 77 -17.19 1.16 -3.79
N GLY A 78 -18.09 0.31 -4.30
CA GLY A 78 -18.09 -0.14 -5.70
C GLY A 78 -18.29 1.00 -6.70
N SER A 79 -19.15 1.96 -6.37
CA SER A 79 -19.53 3.06 -7.27
C SER A 79 -18.41 4.06 -7.57
N VAL A 80 -17.38 4.14 -6.72
CA VAL A 80 -16.21 5.00 -6.96
C VAL A 80 -15.27 4.35 -8.00
N PRO A 81 -14.93 5.02 -9.11
CA PRO A 81 -13.95 4.53 -10.08
C PRO A 81 -12.57 4.34 -9.44
N LYS A 82 -11.94 3.19 -9.69
CA LYS A 82 -10.62 2.84 -9.14
C LYS A 82 -9.60 2.75 -10.25
N VAL A 83 -8.42 3.29 -10.01
CA VAL A 83 -7.24 3.13 -10.87
C VAL A 83 -6.14 2.50 -10.01
N TYR A 84 -5.41 1.54 -10.57
CA TYR A 84 -4.28 0.90 -9.90
C TYR A 84 -2.99 1.23 -10.65
N ILE A 85 -1.94 1.64 -9.93
CA ILE A 85 -0.61 1.87 -10.50
C ILE A 85 0.29 0.76 -9.97
N VAL A 86 0.74 -0.12 -10.85
CA VAL A 86 1.63 -1.23 -10.51
C VAL A 86 3.07 -0.73 -10.40
N CYS A 87 3.76 -1.13 -9.33
CA CYS A 87 5.19 -0.88 -9.16
C CYS A 87 5.97 -2.13 -9.58
N GLY A 88 6.68 -2.04 -10.70
CA GLY A 88 7.24 -3.21 -11.40
C GLY A 88 8.42 -3.89 -10.70
N ARG A 89 9.03 -3.24 -9.71
CA ARG A 89 10.15 -3.75 -8.90
C ARG A 89 9.83 -3.76 -7.41
N ASP A 90 8.55 -3.80 -7.05
CA ASP A 90 8.11 -3.90 -5.66
C ASP A 90 8.41 -5.31 -5.11
N GLU A 91 9.23 -5.35 -4.06
CA GLU A 91 9.67 -6.57 -3.38
C GLU A 91 8.87 -6.82 -2.08
N ALA A 92 8.08 -5.84 -1.61
CA ALA A 92 7.21 -5.98 -0.46
C ALA A 92 5.82 -6.48 -0.85
N ILE A 93 5.27 -5.97 -1.96
CA ILE A 93 4.04 -6.42 -2.59
C ILE A 93 4.36 -6.80 -4.02
N SER A 94 4.71 -8.08 -4.24
CA SER A 94 5.17 -8.55 -5.54
C SER A 94 4.20 -8.21 -6.67
N VAL A 95 4.72 -8.03 -7.88
CA VAL A 95 3.89 -7.72 -9.06
C VAL A 95 2.80 -8.76 -9.25
N GLU A 96 3.09 -10.04 -9.03
CA GLU A 96 2.10 -11.13 -9.11
C GLU A 96 0.96 -10.92 -8.10
N TYR A 97 1.29 -10.50 -6.88
CA TYR A 97 0.28 -10.21 -5.86
C TYR A 97 -0.53 -8.95 -6.22
N GLN A 98 0.11 -7.89 -6.72
CA GLN A 98 -0.61 -6.71 -7.23
C GLN A 98 -1.57 -7.08 -8.37
N ARG A 99 -1.15 -7.91 -9.33
CA ARG A 99 -2.00 -8.41 -10.43
C ARG A 99 -3.13 -9.28 -9.90
N TRP A 100 -2.87 -10.12 -8.91
CA TRP A 100 -3.91 -10.91 -8.25
C TRP A 100 -4.95 -10.01 -7.55
N MET A 101 -4.53 -8.92 -6.89
CA MET A 101 -5.47 -7.95 -6.29
C MET A 101 -6.34 -7.27 -7.35
N ILE A 102 -5.75 -6.91 -8.49
CA ILE A 102 -6.45 -6.31 -9.64
C ILE A 102 -7.50 -7.28 -10.21
N GLN A 103 -7.20 -8.56 -10.33
CA GLN A 103 -8.16 -9.55 -10.84
C GLN A 103 -9.38 -9.74 -9.92
N ARG A 104 -9.24 -9.44 -8.62
CA ARG A 104 -10.30 -9.61 -7.62
C ARG A 104 -11.06 -8.33 -7.29
N THR A 105 -10.62 -7.19 -7.84
CA THR A 105 -11.23 -5.88 -7.56
C THR A 105 -11.60 -5.23 -8.89
N PRO A 106 -12.82 -4.70 -9.07
CA PRO A 106 -13.15 -3.91 -10.25
C PRO A 106 -12.26 -2.65 -10.33
N VAL A 107 -11.27 -2.68 -11.22
CA VAL A 107 -10.36 -1.57 -11.50
C VAL A 107 -10.65 -1.06 -12.92
N LYS A 108 -10.89 0.25 -13.06
CA LYS A 108 -11.25 0.89 -14.33
C LYS A 108 -10.06 1.02 -15.27
N GLU A 109 -8.87 1.22 -14.72
CA GLU A 109 -7.64 1.37 -15.47
C GLU A 109 -6.45 0.91 -14.62
N VAL A 110 -5.51 0.24 -15.28
CA VAL A 110 -4.24 -0.16 -14.68
C VAL A 110 -3.13 0.57 -15.43
N MET A 111 -2.23 1.17 -14.67
CA MET A 111 -0.98 1.76 -15.16
C MET A 111 0.18 1.02 -14.49
N GLU A 112 1.38 1.16 -15.02
CA GLU A 112 2.57 0.50 -14.46
C GLU A 112 3.77 1.42 -14.57
N ILE A 113 4.57 1.42 -13.52
CA ILE A 113 5.89 2.06 -13.47
C ILE A 113 6.90 0.93 -13.34
N GLU A 114 7.47 0.51 -14.47
CA GLU A 114 8.32 -0.69 -14.55
C GLU A 114 9.51 -0.65 -13.60
N GLY A 115 10.07 0.53 -13.34
CA GLY A 115 11.27 0.73 -12.50
C GLY A 115 11.00 1.13 -11.05
N ALA A 116 9.74 1.20 -10.61
CA ALA A 116 9.42 1.63 -9.24
C ALA A 116 9.55 0.48 -8.24
N ASP A 117 10.19 0.77 -7.09
CA ASP A 117 10.07 -0.08 -5.89
C ASP A 117 8.75 0.24 -5.16
N HIS A 118 8.60 -0.27 -3.93
CA HIS A 118 7.40 -0.02 -3.11
C HIS A 118 7.18 1.49 -2.85
N MET A 119 8.27 2.25 -2.76
CA MET A 119 8.29 3.69 -2.51
C MET A 119 8.34 4.45 -3.83
N ALA A 120 7.42 4.17 -4.76
CA ALA A 120 7.36 4.79 -6.09
C ALA A 120 7.41 6.32 -6.09
N MET A 121 6.93 6.97 -5.03
CA MET A 121 7.00 8.43 -4.85
C MET A 121 8.41 8.95 -4.60
N LEU A 122 9.36 8.09 -4.25
CA LEU A 122 10.78 8.37 -4.01
C LEU A 122 11.65 7.77 -5.11
N SER A 123 11.43 6.49 -5.47
CA SER A 123 12.23 5.81 -6.49
C SER A 123 11.93 6.27 -7.92
N SER A 124 10.69 6.71 -8.20
CA SER A 124 10.24 7.08 -9.56
C SER A 124 9.21 8.22 -9.53
N PRO A 125 9.52 9.36 -8.88
CA PRO A 125 8.57 10.44 -8.63
C PRO A 125 8.01 11.08 -9.91
N VAL A 126 8.83 11.18 -10.97
CA VAL A 126 8.41 11.81 -12.23
C VAL A 126 7.44 10.92 -12.99
N GLU A 127 7.69 9.62 -13.04
CA GLU A 127 6.83 8.61 -13.64
C GLU A 127 5.49 8.52 -12.89
N LEU A 128 5.54 8.52 -11.55
CA LEU A 128 4.33 8.57 -10.72
C LEU A 128 3.53 9.85 -10.98
N PHE A 129 4.20 11.01 -11.03
CA PHE A 129 3.56 12.27 -11.38
C PHE A 129 2.88 12.20 -12.76
N ARG A 130 3.55 11.66 -13.78
CA ARG A 130 2.95 11.49 -15.11
C ARG A 130 1.72 10.59 -15.07
N CYS A 131 1.75 9.51 -14.29
CA CYS A 131 0.59 8.63 -14.11
C CYS A 131 -0.59 9.39 -13.50
N LEU A 132 -0.35 10.09 -12.38
CA LEU A 132 -1.37 10.89 -11.69
C LEU A 132 -1.92 12.01 -12.58
N ALA A 133 -1.05 12.73 -13.31
CA ALA A 133 -1.46 13.77 -14.24
C ALA A 133 -2.35 13.21 -15.37
N ARG A 134 -2.05 12.00 -15.88
CA ARG A 134 -2.89 11.32 -16.87
C ARG A 134 -4.27 10.97 -16.30
N ILE A 135 -4.32 10.47 -15.07
CA ILE A 135 -5.58 10.16 -14.37
C ILE A 135 -6.43 11.43 -14.23
N VAL A 136 -5.83 12.52 -13.74
CA VAL A 136 -6.52 13.81 -13.59
C VAL A 136 -6.95 14.37 -14.94
N HIS A 137 -6.12 14.29 -15.97
CA HIS A 137 -6.49 14.77 -17.31
C HIS A 137 -7.68 13.99 -17.89
N LYS A 138 -7.68 12.66 -17.72
CA LYS A 138 -8.70 11.77 -18.28
C LYS A 138 -10.02 11.80 -17.51
N TYR A 139 -9.97 11.92 -16.19
CA TYR A 139 -11.14 11.78 -15.31
C TYR A 139 -11.52 13.07 -14.55
N GLY A 140 -10.66 14.08 -14.54
CA GLY A 140 -10.89 15.36 -13.85
C GLY A 140 -11.88 16.30 -14.55
N ARG A 141 -12.44 15.92 -15.71
CA ARG A 141 -13.44 16.69 -16.43
C ARG A 141 -14.83 16.05 -16.38
N THR A 142 -15.41 15.95 -15.18
CA THR A 142 -16.87 16.02 -14.96
C THR A 142 -17.17 16.37 -13.50
N MET A 143 -17.10 17.66 -13.17
CA MET A 143 -18.11 18.27 -12.31
C MET A 143 -18.41 19.65 -12.92
N PRO A 144 -19.64 19.91 -13.43
CA PRO A 144 -20.08 21.29 -13.55
C PRO A 144 -20.04 21.86 -12.13
N CYS A 145 -19.14 22.83 -11.92
CA CYS A 145 -19.16 23.68 -10.75
C CYS A 145 -20.42 24.53 -10.88
N THR A 146 -21.53 24.06 -10.32
CA THR A 146 -22.64 24.96 -9.97
C THR A 146 -22.23 25.63 -8.66
N ILE A 147 -21.75 26.87 -8.77
CA ILE A 147 -21.69 27.82 -7.66
C ILE A 147 -23.09 28.45 -7.54
#